data_AF-A0A495ITM1-F1
#
_entry.id   AF-A0A495ITM1-F1
#
_cell.length_a   1.000
_cell.length_b   1.000
_cell.length_c   1.000
_cell.angle_alpha   90.00
_cell.angle_beta   90.00
_cell.angle_gamma   90.00
#
_symmetry.space_group_name_H-M   'P 1'
#
loop_
_entity.id
_entity.type
_entity.pdbx_description
1 polymer ?
#
loop_
_entity_poly.entity_id
_entity_poly.type
_entity_poly.pdbx_seq_one_letter_code
_entity_poly.pdbx_strand_id
1 'polypeptide(L)'
;MKKILVLVSLMLACCGGFAQKSKSAKHRFTVYGFIVYAGYSQNGSNVKASYKQLQQYLLQYGVNTMDLIYEQKVLDYPTGDKKNGIPNIARIDSLSQQALGFKDVLVSLDLEGWNRWDTVKTTARMIETINYFKKVNSKSKVGLYATVPQNTYAYSENINRYDKINKGYAGVAAAVDYFSPSLYNYDADTVNWNKTALYNINACKKYNYPDKPILPYITPEVDNKGVKSMLTYDEMMSHLQTLYKLGANGCLLWTSSGMRYANGQKVYVDVNSGWMKAVKDFIASH
;
A
#
# COMPACT_ATOMS: atom_id res chain seq x y z
N MET A 1 56.26 -20.06 56.34
CA MET A 1 56.38 -19.49 54.98
C MET A 1 55.97 -20.53 53.95
N LYS A 2 54.87 -20.30 53.23
CA LYS A 2 54.59 -20.74 51.85
C LYS A 2 53.17 -20.26 51.51
N LYS A 3 53.09 -19.15 50.78
CA LYS A 3 51.84 -18.57 50.27
C LYS A 3 51.43 -19.34 49.02
N ILE A 4 50.20 -19.85 48.99
CA ILE A 4 49.58 -20.48 47.82
C ILE A 4 48.99 -19.37 46.95
N LEU A 5 49.46 -19.32 45.70
CA LEU A 5 49.01 -18.40 44.67
C LEU A 5 47.75 -18.99 44.01
N VAL A 6 46.60 -18.31 44.15
CA VAL A 6 45.36 -18.69 43.45
C VAL A 6 45.33 -17.97 42.11
N LEU A 7 45.36 -18.74 41.02
CA LEU A 7 45.26 -18.27 39.65
C LEU A 7 43.78 -18.00 39.31
N VAL A 8 43.41 -16.75 39.10
CA VAL A 8 42.08 -16.36 38.60
C VAL A 8 42.12 -16.44 37.07
N SER A 9 41.39 -17.40 36.49
CA SER A 9 41.20 -17.51 35.04
C SER A 9 40.06 -16.58 34.59
N LEU A 10 40.41 -15.55 33.83
CA LEU A 10 39.47 -14.65 33.15
C LEU A 10 38.88 -15.37 31.92
N MET A 11 37.61 -15.79 31.97
CA MET A 11 36.88 -16.19 30.76
C MET A 11 36.39 -14.94 30.02
N LEU A 12 37.04 -14.61 28.91
CA LEU A 12 36.51 -13.70 27.89
C LEU A 12 35.39 -14.41 27.12
N ALA A 13 34.14 -14.07 27.45
CA ALA A 13 32.98 -14.42 26.64
C ALA A 13 33.03 -13.62 25.32
N CYS A 14 33.44 -14.27 24.24
CA CYS A 14 33.32 -13.73 22.89
C CYS A 14 31.84 -13.71 22.50
N CYS A 15 31.21 -12.54 22.54
CA CYS A 15 29.91 -12.28 21.90
C CYS A 15 30.08 -12.32 20.37
N GLY A 16 30.13 -13.51 19.80
CA GLY A 16 29.97 -13.73 18.37
C GLY A 16 28.51 -13.47 18.00
N GLY A 17 28.22 -12.25 17.51
CA GLY A 17 26.93 -11.90 16.95
C GLY A 17 26.63 -12.80 15.74
N PHE A 18 25.79 -13.80 15.94
CA PHE A 18 25.16 -14.53 14.84
C PHE A 18 24.21 -13.56 14.11
N ALA A 19 24.74 -12.88 13.10
CA ALA A 19 23.92 -12.34 12.03
C ALA A 19 23.26 -13.53 11.31
N GLN A 20 22.13 -14.00 11.84
CA GLN A 20 21.27 -14.95 11.15
C GLN A 20 20.85 -14.30 9.83
N LYS A 21 21.54 -14.68 8.75
CA LYS A 21 21.04 -14.52 7.37
C LYS A 21 19.79 -15.38 7.26
N SER A 22 18.66 -14.84 7.74
CA SER A 22 17.35 -15.33 7.38
C SER A 22 17.27 -15.26 5.87
N LYS A 23 17.43 -16.42 5.21
CA LYS A 23 17.03 -16.57 3.81
C LYS A 23 15.52 -16.39 3.81
N SER A 24 15.07 -15.16 3.56
CA SER A 24 13.65 -14.90 3.33
C SER A 24 13.20 -15.87 2.24
N ALA A 25 12.18 -16.68 2.55
CA ALA A 25 11.65 -17.65 1.61
C ALA A 25 11.20 -16.90 0.36
N LYS A 26 11.65 -17.37 -0.81
CA LYS A 26 11.17 -16.81 -2.08
C LYS A 26 9.65 -16.96 -2.12
N HIS A 27 8.94 -15.87 -2.36
CA HIS A 27 7.49 -15.86 -2.48
C HIS A 27 7.07 -14.97 -3.64
N ARG A 28 5.86 -15.17 -4.14
CA ARG A 28 5.32 -14.36 -5.22
C ARG A 28 5.05 -12.94 -4.73
N PHE A 29 5.44 -11.95 -5.50
CA PHE A 29 5.14 -10.54 -5.27
C PHE A 29 4.40 -9.95 -6.48
N THR A 30 3.15 -9.55 -6.31
CA THR A 30 2.33 -9.05 -7.43
C THR A 30 2.17 -7.52 -7.37
N VAL A 31 2.54 -6.82 -8.43
CA VAL A 31 2.36 -5.37 -8.54
C VAL A 31 1.04 -5.07 -9.23
N TYR A 32 0.25 -4.19 -8.64
CA TYR A 32 -0.96 -3.61 -9.24
C TYR A 32 -0.79 -2.11 -9.41
N GLY A 33 -1.52 -1.50 -10.34
CA GLY A 33 -1.42 -0.07 -10.65
C GLY A 33 -2.77 0.62 -10.82
N PHE A 34 -2.86 1.81 -10.24
CA PHE A 34 -3.80 2.87 -10.59
C PHE A 34 -2.96 4.11 -10.92
N ILE A 35 -2.52 4.15 -12.18
CA ILE A 35 -1.60 5.17 -12.67
C ILE A 35 -2.34 6.13 -13.59
N VAL A 36 -2.45 7.40 -13.19
CA VAL A 36 -3.30 8.43 -13.83
C VAL A 36 -2.47 9.57 -14.44
N TYR A 37 -1.30 9.23 -14.95
CA TYR A 37 -0.40 10.14 -15.66
C TYR A 37 -0.84 10.42 -17.11
N ALA A 38 -0.16 11.35 -17.78
CA ALA A 38 -0.57 11.81 -19.11
C ALA A 38 -0.32 10.79 -20.23
N GLY A 39 0.53 9.81 -19.98
CA GLY A 39 0.90 8.77 -20.92
C GLY A 39 2.21 8.10 -20.55
N TYR A 40 2.95 7.66 -21.56
CA TYR A 40 4.22 6.96 -21.39
C TYR A 40 5.29 7.46 -22.37
N SER A 41 6.56 7.21 -22.06
CA SER A 41 7.69 7.42 -22.96
C SER A 41 7.98 6.13 -23.71
N GLN A 42 8.14 6.23 -25.04
CA GLN A 42 8.51 5.13 -25.91
C GLN A 42 9.51 5.65 -26.95
N ASN A 43 10.66 4.99 -27.08
CA ASN A 43 11.73 5.37 -28.01
C ASN A 43 12.15 6.86 -27.90
N GLY A 44 12.23 7.37 -26.66
CA GLY A 44 12.60 8.76 -26.39
C GLY A 44 11.52 9.80 -26.67
N SER A 45 10.31 9.37 -27.08
CA SER A 45 9.17 10.26 -27.35
C SER A 45 8.01 10.03 -26.38
N ASN A 46 7.37 11.11 -25.95
CA ASN A 46 6.19 11.05 -25.09
C ASN A 46 4.93 10.73 -25.90
N VAL A 47 4.26 9.62 -25.57
CA VAL A 47 2.99 9.19 -26.14
C VAL A 47 1.87 9.49 -25.15
N LYS A 48 0.96 10.40 -25.51
CA LYS A 48 -0.24 10.72 -24.71
C LYS A 48 -1.19 9.53 -24.71
N ALA A 49 -1.71 9.17 -23.54
CA ALA A 49 -2.61 8.03 -23.39
C ALA A 49 -3.77 8.36 -22.44
N SER A 50 -4.95 7.80 -22.71
CA SER A 50 -6.02 7.71 -21.72
C SER A 50 -5.62 6.75 -20.59
N TYR A 51 -6.35 6.80 -19.45
CA TYR A 51 -6.15 5.85 -18.35
C TYR A 51 -6.14 4.40 -18.84
N LYS A 52 -7.15 4.00 -19.63
CA LYS A 52 -7.27 2.64 -20.17
C LYS A 52 -6.06 2.26 -21.03
N GLN A 53 -5.62 3.15 -21.92
CA GLN A 53 -4.46 2.90 -22.77
C GLN A 53 -3.16 2.79 -21.95
N LEU A 54 -2.98 3.62 -20.93
CA LEU A 54 -1.82 3.55 -20.05
C LEU A 54 -1.82 2.25 -19.23
N GLN A 55 -2.94 1.83 -18.65
CA GLN A 55 -3.02 0.55 -17.94
C GLN A 55 -2.71 -0.63 -18.87
N GLN A 56 -3.20 -0.62 -20.12
CA GLN A 56 -2.89 -1.67 -21.10
C GLN A 56 -1.41 -1.69 -21.50
N TYR A 57 -0.76 -0.53 -21.59
CA TYR A 57 0.68 -0.46 -21.79
C TYR A 57 1.45 -1.06 -20.61
N LEU A 58 1.07 -0.71 -19.37
CA LEU A 58 1.75 -1.17 -18.16
C LEU A 58 1.56 -2.68 -17.87
N LEU A 59 0.44 -3.26 -18.29
CA LEU A 59 0.20 -4.70 -18.21
C LEU A 59 1.29 -5.50 -18.94
N GLN A 60 1.84 -4.98 -20.04
CA GLN A 60 2.92 -5.63 -20.80
C GLN A 60 4.22 -5.75 -20.00
N TYR A 61 4.35 -4.97 -18.91
CA TYR A 61 5.49 -4.96 -18.00
C TYR A 61 5.15 -5.59 -16.64
N GLY A 62 4.03 -6.33 -16.55
CA GLY A 62 3.64 -7.07 -15.35
C GLY A 62 2.94 -6.25 -14.26
N VAL A 63 2.58 -4.99 -14.53
CA VAL A 63 1.75 -4.20 -13.60
C VAL A 63 0.28 -4.49 -13.85
N ASN A 64 -0.33 -5.25 -12.93
CA ASN A 64 -1.75 -5.63 -13.01
C ASN A 64 -2.66 -4.42 -12.79
N THR A 65 -3.85 -4.44 -13.37
CA THR A 65 -4.84 -3.38 -13.13
C THR A 65 -5.51 -3.58 -11.76
N MET A 66 -5.77 -2.48 -11.05
CA MET A 66 -6.75 -2.46 -9.97
C MET A 66 -7.89 -1.49 -10.30
N ASP A 67 -9.08 -1.78 -9.78
CA ASP A 67 -10.23 -0.89 -9.84
C ASP A 67 -10.35 -0.11 -8.52
N LEU A 68 -9.91 1.15 -8.55
CA LEU A 68 -10.08 2.07 -7.43
C LEU A 68 -11.43 2.79 -7.57
N ILE A 69 -12.36 2.47 -6.67
CA ILE A 69 -13.69 3.04 -6.62
C ILE A 69 -13.71 4.11 -5.53
N TYR A 70 -13.71 5.36 -5.97
CA TYR A 70 -13.77 6.51 -5.08
C TYR A 70 -15.09 6.64 -4.31
N GLU A 71 -15.04 7.16 -3.08
CA GLU A 71 -16.17 7.27 -2.16
C GLU A 71 -17.43 7.91 -2.78
N GLN A 72 -17.29 8.93 -3.63
CA GLN A 72 -18.41 9.62 -4.26
C GLN A 72 -19.21 8.75 -5.24
N LYS A 73 -18.63 7.64 -5.71
CA LYS A 73 -19.34 6.65 -6.52
C LYS A 73 -20.17 5.69 -5.65
N VAL A 74 -19.85 5.58 -4.37
CA VAL A 74 -20.38 4.57 -3.44
C VAL A 74 -21.35 5.19 -2.44
N LEU A 75 -21.10 6.43 -2.02
CA LEU A 75 -21.81 7.10 -0.94
C LEU A 75 -22.66 8.28 -1.45
N ASP A 76 -23.75 8.56 -0.73
CA ASP A 76 -24.50 9.80 -0.80
C ASP A 76 -24.15 10.70 0.38
N TYR A 77 -24.14 12.01 0.13
CA TYR A 77 -23.83 13.03 1.14
C TYR A 77 -25.01 14.01 1.26
N PRO A 78 -26.13 13.61 1.87
CA PRO A 78 -27.35 14.43 1.91
C PRO A 78 -27.15 15.79 2.60
N THR A 79 -26.20 15.87 3.54
CA THR A 79 -25.86 17.12 4.25
C THR A 79 -24.64 17.84 3.65
N GLY A 80 -24.04 17.32 2.58
CA GLY A 80 -22.76 17.81 2.03
C GLY A 80 -21.52 17.50 2.88
N ASP A 81 -21.69 17.04 4.12
CA ASP A 81 -20.58 16.64 5.00
C ASP A 81 -20.19 15.19 4.72
N LYS A 82 -18.93 14.99 4.31
CA LYS A 82 -18.37 13.67 4.02
C LYS A 82 -18.44 12.70 5.19
N LYS A 83 -18.39 13.21 6.43
CA LYS A 83 -18.50 12.39 7.65
C LYS A 83 -19.87 11.74 7.83
N ASN A 84 -20.87 12.26 7.12
CA ASN A 84 -22.25 11.77 7.13
C ASN A 84 -22.59 11.00 5.86
N GLY A 85 -21.59 10.56 5.08
CA GLY A 85 -21.83 9.71 3.90
C GLY A 85 -22.63 8.45 4.24
N ILE A 86 -23.62 8.12 3.41
CA ILE A 86 -24.50 6.95 3.55
C ILE A 86 -24.30 6.04 2.32
N PRO A 87 -24.17 4.71 2.47
CA PRO A 87 -24.06 3.80 1.34
C PRO A 87 -25.23 3.94 0.35
N ASN A 88 -24.93 4.21 -0.92
CA ASN A 88 -25.92 4.20 -1.99
C ASN A 88 -25.98 2.79 -2.60
N ILE A 89 -26.99 2.00 -2.18
CA ILE A 89 -27.09 0.59 -2.53
C ILE A 89 -27.21 0.37 -4.04
N ALA A 90 -28.00 1.19 -4.73
CA ALA A 90 -28.17 1.06 -6.18
C ALA A 90 -26.85 1.31 -6.95
N ARG A 91 -26.04 2.28 -6.51
CA ARG A 91 -24.70 2.49 -7.10
C ARG A 91 -23.75 1.35 -6.74
N ILE A 92 -23.76 0.88 -5.49
CA ILE A 92 -22.95 -0.26 -5.05
C ILE A 92 -23.28 -1.50 -5.88
N ASP A 93 -24.56 -1.81 -6.08
CA ASP A 93 -25.01 -2.94 -6.88
C ASP A 93 -24.52 -2.82 -8.33
N SER A 94 -24.67 -1.65 -8.95
CA SER A 94 -24.19 -1.39 -10.31
C SER A 94 -22.67 -1.56 -10.44
N LEU A 95 -21.90 -1.01 -9.51
CA LEU A 95 -20.44 -1.15 -9.47
C LEU A 95 -20.01 -2.60 -9.23
N SER A 96 -20.74 -3.33 -8.38
CA SER A 96 -20.49 -4.74 -8.09
C SER A 96 -20.72 -5.62 -9.33
N GLN A 97 -21.80 -5.35 -10.08
CA GLN A 97 -22.09 -6.01 -11.36
C GLN A 97 -21.02 -5.70 -12.41
N GLN A 98 -20.59 -4.44 -12.51
CA GLN A 98 -19.51 -4.06 -13.41
C GLN A 98 -18.22 -4.82 -13.08
N ALA A 99 -17.87 -4.94 -11.80
CA ALA A 99 -16.68 -5.66 -11.36
C ALA A 99 -16.69 -7.16 -11.71
N LEU A 100 -17.86 -7.80 -11.88
CA LEU A 100 -17.96 -9.19 -12.33
C LEU A 100 -17.39 -9.41 -13.74
N GLY A 101 -17.39 -8.36 -14.57
CA GLY A 101 -16.84 -8.40 -15.93
C GLY A 101 -15.31 -8.47 -15.98
N PHE A 102 -14.62 -8.19 -14.86
CA PHE A 102 -13.16 -8.11 -14.79
C PHE A 102 -12.60 -9.20 -13.89
N LYS A 103 -12.30 -10.36 -14.49
CA LYS A 103 -11.59 -11.44 -13.79
C LYS A 103 -10.22 -10.95 -13.32
N ASP A 104 -9.83 -11.36 -12.12
CA ASP A 104 -8.50 -11.11 -11.53
C ASP A 104 -8.14 -9.63 -11.28
N VAL A 105 -9.09 -8.70 -11.44
CA VAL A 105 -8.91 -7.29 -11.05
C VAL A 105 -9.33 -7.12 -9.58
N LEU A 106 -8.43 -6.55 -8.78
CA LEU A 106 -8.72 -6.19 -7.40
C LEU A 106 -9.64 -4.98 -7.36
N VAL A 107 -10.60 -4.99 -6.44
CA VAL A 107 -11.46 -3.83 -6.15
C VAL A 107 -10.97 -3.18 -4.86
N SER A 108 -10.63 -1.89 -4.95
CA SER A 108 -10.33 -1.08 -3.77
C SER A 108 -11.39 -0.01 -3.60
N LEU A 109 -12.11 -0.07 -2.48
CA LEU A 109 -13.05 0.98 -2.12
C LEU A 109 -12.32 2.05 -1.32
N ASP A 110 -12.39 3.29 -1.77
CA ASP A 110 -11.96 4.45 -1.01
C ASP A 110 -13.17 4.93 -0.19
N LEU A 111 -13.10 4.78 1.14
CA LEU A 111 -14.17 5.08 2.10
C LEU A 111 -13.64 5.97 3.23
N GLU A 112 -12.85 7.00 2.88
CA GLU A 112 -12.14 7.83 3.85
C GLU A 112 -12.96 9.00 4.43
N GLY A 113 -14.17 9.26 3.92
CA GLY A 113 -15.00 10.39 4.36
C GLY A 113 -15.44 10.33 5.83
N TRP A 114 -15.51 9.14 6.44
CA TRP A 114 -15.91 8.95 7.82
C TRP A 114 -14.79 9.22 8.84
N ASN A 115 -15.18 9.47 10.09
CA ASN A 115 -14.22 9.71 11.17
C ASN A 115 -13.49 8.41 11.56
N ARG A 116 -12.26 8.23 11.09
CA ARG A 116 -11.41 7.05 11.41
C ARG A 116 -11.19 6.79 12.91
N TRP A 117 -11.40 7.79 13.77
CA TRP A 117 -11.25 7.65 15.22
C TRP A 117 -12.51 7.10 15.91
N ASP A 118 -13.67 7.13 15.24
CA ASP A 118 -14.90 6.47 15.71
C ASP A 118 -14.90 5.00 15.26
N THR A 119 -14.24 4.16 16.05
CA THR A 119 -14.07 2.73 15.73
C THR A 119 -15.34 1.90 15.86
N VAL A 120 -16.49 2.51 16.22
CA VAL A 120 -17.79 1.85 16.31
C VAL A 120 -18.62 2.16 15.07
N LYS A 121 -18.88 3.45 14.80
CA LYS A 121 -19.75 3.83 13.67
C LYS A 121 -19.04 3.68 12.34
N THR A 122 -17.79 4.10 12.24
CA THR A 122 -17.03 4.06 10.97
C THR A 122 -16.80 2.63 10.51
N THR A 123 -16.40 1.75 11.43
CA THR A 123 -16.15 0.33 11.11
C THR A 123 -17.43 -0.38 10.71
N ALA A 124 -18.55 -0.13 11.40
CA ALA A 124 -19.86 -0.69 11.05
C ALA A 124 -20.28 -0.29 9.62
N ARG A 125 -20.15 0.98 9.26
CA ARG A 125 -20.49 1.48 7.91
C ARG A 125 -19.57 0.90 6.82
N MET A 126 -18.28 0.75 7.11
CA MET A 126 -17.33 0.10 6.19
C MET A 126 -17.70 -1.36 5.95
N ILE A 127 -17.98 -2.11 7.02
CA ILE A 127 -18.41 -3.52 6.92
C ILE A 127 -19.71 -3.62 6.15
N GLU A 128 -20.69 -2.76 6.43
CA GLU A 128 -21.96 -2.72 5.73
C GLU A 128 -21.76 -2.50 4.21
N THR A 129 -20.92 -1.52 3.84
CA THR A 129 -20.61 -1.21 2.43
C THR A 129 -19.93 -2.39 1.72
N ILE A 130 -18.96 -3.03 2.38
CA ILE A 130 -18.30 -4.24 1.85
C ILE A 130 -19.32 -5.37 1.66
N ASN A 131 -20.22 -5.57 2.63
CA ASN A 131 -21.22 -6.61 2.56
C ASN A 131 -22.23 -6.39 1.43
N TYR A 132 -22.68 -5.15 1.20
CA TYR A 132 -23.52 -4.84 0.03
C TYR A 132 -22.80 -5.17 -1.27
N PHE A 133 -21.53 -4.77 -1.40
CA PHE A 133 -20.75 -5.08 -2.60
C PHE A 133 -20.63 -6.59 -2.82
N LYS A 134 -20.23 -7.32 -1.77
CA LYS A 134 -20.00 -8.77 -1.82
C LYS A 134 -21.28 -9.60 -1.99
N LYS A 135 -22.44 -9.07 -1.57
CA LYS A 135 -23.74 -9.71 -1.79
C LYS A 135 -24.02 -9.91 -3.29
N VAL A 136 -23.63 -8.93 -4.09
CA VAL A 136 -23.81 -8.96 -5.56
C VAL A 136 -22.62 -9.60 -6.25
N ASN A 137 -21.40 -9.32 -5.78
CA ASN A 137 -20.16 -9.85 -6.34
C ASN A 137 -19.25 -10.41 -5.24
N SER A 138 -19.42 -11.69 -4.93
CA SER A 138 -18.57 -12.43 -4.00
C SER A 138 -17.27 -12.95 -4.62
N LYS A 139 -17.06 -12.75 -5.93
CA LYS A 139 -15.92 -13.29 -6.68
C LYS A 139 -14.74 -12.33 -6.70
N SER A 140 -14.99 -11.03 -6.89
CA SER A 140 -13.94 -10.01 -6.86
C SER A 140 -13.35 -9.90 -5.46
N LYS A 141 -12.02 -9.73 -5.39
CA LYS A 141 -11.32 -9.46 -4.13
C LYS A 141 -11.47 -8.00 -3.78
N VAL A 142 -12.00 -7.71 -2.61
CA VAL A 142 -12.32 -6.35 -2.14
C VAL A 142 -11.40 -5.96 -0.99
N GLY A 143 -10.72 -4.83 -1.12
CA GLY A 143 -9.99 -4.16 -0.04
C GLY A 143 -10.45 -2.73 0.15
N LEU A 144 -9.83 -2.04 1.11
CA LEU A 144 -10.10 -0.64 1.39
C LEU A 144 -8.82 0.19 1.23
N TYR A 145 -8.91 1.25 0.44
CA TYR A 145 -7.81 2.18 0.27
C TYR A 145 -7.32 2.72 1.62
N ALA A 146 -6.02 2.59 1.90
CA ALA A 146 -5.33 3.17 3.06
C ALA A 146 -5.95 2.90 4.46
N THR A 147 -6.77 1.85 4.62
CA THR A 147 -7.64 1.73 5.81
C THR A 147 -7.23 0.64 6.79
N VAL A 148 -6.82 -0.54 6.32
CA VAL A 148 -6.52 -1.67 7.21
C VAL A 148 -5.09 -2.16 6.97
N PRO A 149 -4.17 -1.92 7.92
CA PRO A 149 -4.32 -1.11 9.14
C PRO A 149 -4.41 0.39 8.86
N GLN A 150 -4.88 1.13 9.87
CA GLN A 150 -4.71 2.58 9.98
C GLN A 150 -3.22 2.87 10.24
N ASN A 151 -2.65 3.77 9.44
CA ASN A 151 -1.22 4.07 9.40
C ASN A 151 -0.86 5.34 10.19
N THR A 152 0.41 5.46 10.57
CA THR A 152 0.92 6.57 11.39
C THR A 152 1.33 7.82 10.60
N TYR A 153 1.23 7.82 9.26
CA TYR A 153 1.79 8.87 8.39
C TYR A 153 3.25 9.23 8.74
N ALA A 154 4.10 8.24 8.99
CA ALA A 154 5.51 8.41 9.38
C ALA A 154 5.80 9.03 10.77
N TYR A 155 4.79 9.27 11.60
CA TYR A 155 4.98 9.78 12.97
C TYR A 155 5.05 8.64 13.99
N SER A 156 6.26 8.35 14.49
CA SER A 156 6.49 7.38 15.59
C SER A 156 5.82 7.79 16.90
N GLU A 157 5.49 9.07 17.06
CA GLU A 157 5.02 9.68 18.31
C GLU A 157 3.63 9.20 18.78
N ASN A 158 2.94 8.35 18.02
CA ASN A 158 1.58 7.92 18.35
C ASN A 158 1.29 6.42 18.11
N ILE A 159 2.30 5.55 18.07
CA ILE A 159 2.11 4.11 17.82
C ILE A 159 1.01 3.49 18.71
N ASN A 160 1.00 3.79 20.01
CA ASN A 160 -0.01 3.27 20.95
C ASN A 160 -1.45 3.65 20.56
N ARG A 161 -1.63 4.88 20.05
CA ARG A 161 -2.93 5.37 19.59
C ARG A 161 -3.40 4.58 18.36
N TYR A 162 -2.50 4.33 17.41
CA TYR A 162 -2.80 3.54 16.21
C TYR A 162 -3.01 2.07 16.51
N ASP A 163 -2.26 1.48 17.45
CA ASP A 163 -2.51 0.11 17.90
C ASP A 163 -3.92 -0.05 18.50
N LYS A 164 -4.40 0.94 19.28
CA LYS A 164 -5.77 0.95 19.81
C LYS A 164 -6.83 0.99 18.70
N ILE A 165 -6.61 1.81 17.68
CA ILE A 165 -7.57 1.94 16.57
C ILE A 165 -7.54 0.73 15.67
N ASN A 166 -6.35 0.22 15.36
CA ASN A 166 -6.19 -0.99 14.59
C ASN A 166 -6.93 -2.16 15.27
N LYS A 167 -6.87 -2.26 16.61
CA LYS A 167 -7.70 -3.22 17.35
C LYS A 167 -9.20 -3.00 17.12
N GLY A 168 -9.68 -1.75 17.15
CA GLY A 168 -11.08 -1.41 16.83
C GLY A 168 -11.49 -1.74 15.39
N TYR A 169 -10.55 -1.76 14.45
CA TYR A 169 -10.77 -2.10 13.03
C TYR A 169 -10.72 -3.61 12.73
N ALA A 170 -10.59 -4.48 13.74
CA ALA A 170 -10.49 -5.94 13.52
C ALA A 170 -11.69 -6.53 12.74
N GLY A 171 -12.91 -5.99 12.93
CA GLY A 171 -14.08 -6.41 12.15
C GLY A 171 -13.98 -6.03 10.66
N VAL A 172 -13.44 -4.85 10.36
CA VAL A 172 -13.16 -4.43 8.97
C VAL A 172 -12.05 -5.31 8.38
N ALA A 173 -11.02 -5.60 9.17
CA ALA A 173 -9.93 -6.50 8.81
C ALA A 173 -10.43 -7.91 8.47
N ALA A 174 -11.48 -8.39 9.13
CA ALA A 174 -12.14 -9.65 8.79
C ALA A 174 -12.89 -9.58 7.45
N ALA A 175 -13.60 -8.48 7.19
CA ALA A 175 -14.49 -8.30 6.04
C ALA A 175 -13.77 -8.14 4.69
N VAL A 176 -12.57 -7.54 4.67
CA VAL A 176 -11.78 -7.36 3.44
C VAL A 176 -11.08 -8.65 2.99
N ASP A 177 -10.77 -8.78 1.70
CA ASP A 177 -10.05 -9.92 1.13
C ASP A 177 -8.53 -9.73 1.09
N TYR A 178 -8.06 -8.50 1.27
CA TYR A 178 -6.64 -8.17 1.38
C TYR A 178 -6.45 -6.93 2.27
N PHE A 179 -5.27 -6.80 2.86
CA PHE A 179 -4.85 -5.61 3.60
C PHE A 179 -4.13 -4.64 2.67
N SER A 180 -4.34 -3.34 2.86
CA SER A 180 -3.79 -2.31 1.99
C SER A 180 -3.47 -1.03 2.75
N PRO A 181 -2.50 -1.06 3.68
CA PRO A 181 -2.02 0.14 4.35
C PRO A 181 -1.40 1.11 3.34
N SER A 182 -1.44 2.41 3.63
CA SER A 182 -0.74 3.42 2.82
C SER A 182 0.68 3.69 3.33
N LEU A 183 1.63 3.74 2.41
CA LEU A 183 3.05 3.97 2.62
C LEU A 183 3.56 5.01 1.61
N TYR A 184 2.99 6.22 1.65
CA TYR A 184 3.40 7.32 0.78
C TYR A 184 4.68 8.02 1.25
N ASN A 185 5.37 8.68 0.31
CA ASN A 185 6.60 9.41 0.58
C ASN A 185 6.27 10.88 0.91
N TYR A 186 6.20 11.18 2.21
CA TYR A 186 6.02 12.55 2.73
C TYR A 186 7.35 13.32 2.86
N ASP A 187 8.46 12.64 2.58
CA ASP A 187 9.81 13.18 2.48
C ASP A 187 10.64 12.19 1.62
N ALA A 188 11.92 12.52 1.42
CA ALA A 188 12.88 11.64 0.75
C ALA A 188 13.61 10.70 1.74
N ASP A 189 13.17 10.60 3.00
CA ASP A 189 13.83 9.80 4.03
C ASP A 189 13.41 8.32 3.95
N THR A 190 14.18 7.56 3.19
CA THR A 190 14.02 6.10 3.05
C THR A 190 14.12 5.35 4.38
N VAL A 191 14.80 5.87 5.40
CA VAL A 191 14.92 5.23 6.71
C VAL A 191 13.60 5.33 7.47
N ASN A 192 12.97 6.50 7.48
CA ASN A 192 11.67 6.68 8.12
C ASN A 192 10.55 5.97 7.35
N TRP A 193 10.64 5.94 6.01
CA TRP A 193 9.76 5.13 5.20
C TRP A 193 9.85 3.64 5.57
N ASN A 194 11.06 3.08 5.68
CA ASN A 194 11.27 1.68 6.06
C ASN A 194 10.72 1.35 7.46
N LYS A 195 10.87 2.24 8.45
CA LYS A 195 10.26 2.07 9.79
C LYS A 195 8.73 2.05 9.70
N THR A 196 8.16 2.91 8.86
CA THR A 196 6.71 2.97 8.63
C THR A 196 6.20 1.71 7.93
N ALA A 197 6.93 1.20 6.94
CA ALA A 197 6.62 -0.06 6.28
C ALA A 197 6.64 -1.22 7.29
N LEU A 198 7.69 -1.35 8.11
CA LEU A 198 7.80 -2.37 9.14
C LEU A 198 6.60 -2.33 10.12
N TYR A 199 6.24 -1.14 10.61
CA TYR A 199 5.09 -0.97 11.50
C TYR A 199 3.80 -1.46 10.84
N ASN A 200 3.49 -0.98 9.64
CA ASN A 200 2.22 -1.28 8.97
C ASN A 200 2.11 -2.76 8.60
N ILE A 201 3.17 -3.38 8.09
CA ILE A 201 3.16 -4.82 7.79
C ILE A 201 2.96 -5.64 9.07
N ASN A 202 3.61 -5.26 10.18
CA ASN A 202 3.40 -5.93 11.46
C ASN A 202 1.99 -5.72 12.00
N ALA A 203 1.40 -4.52 11.82
CA ALA A 203 0.02 -4.26 12.19
C ALA A 203 -0.98 -5.09 11.36
N CYS A 204 -0.73 -5.31 10.06
CA CYS A 204 -1.49 -6.29 9.27
C CYS A 204 -1.42 -7.69 9.91
N LYS A 205 -0.21 -8.16 10.23
CA LYS A 205 0.03 -9.50 10.79
C LYS A 205 -0.63 -9.69 12.15
N LYS A 206 -0.72 -8.63 12.98
CA LYS A 206 -1.42 -8.66 14.28
C LYS A 206 -2.91 -9.01 14.16
N TYR A 207 -3.55 -8.82 12.99
CA TYR A 207 -4.94 -9.26 12.78
C TYR A 207 -5.09 -10.79 12.69
N ASN A 208 -3.99 -11.54 12.56
CA ASN A 208 -3.97 -13.00 12.56
C ASN A 208 -4.78 -13.67 11.42
N TYR A 209 -4.68 -13.12 10.21
CA TYR A 209 -5.18 -13.74 8.97
C TYR A 209 -3.99 -14.12 8.08
N PRO A 210 -3.31 -15.25 8.34
CA PRO A 210 -2.03 -15.59 7.70
C PRO A 210 -2.12 -15.72 6.17
N ASP A 211 -3.27 -16.12 5.64
CA ASP A 211 -3.50 -16.31 4.21
C ASP A 211 -4.01 -15.04 3.50
N LYS A 212 -4.28 -13.95 4.25
CA LYS A 212 -4.81 -12.72 3.68
C LYS A 212 -3.68 -11.88 3.09
N PRO A 213 -3.69 -11.57 1.77
CA PRO A 213 -2.60 -10.84 1.15
C PRO A 213 -2.40 -9.46 1.77
N ILE A 214 -1.14 -9.07 1.97
CA ILE A 214 -0.77 -7.70 2.34
C ILE A 214 -0.26 -7.01 1.08
N LEU A 215 -1.02 -6.00 0.61
CA LEU A 215 -0.80 -5.24 -0.62
C LEU A 215 -0.73 -3.74 -0.29
N PRO A 216 0.39 -3.23 0.26
CA PRO A 216 0.50 -1.83 0.64
C PRO A 216 0.38 -0.91 -0.57
N TYR A 217 -0.29 0.22 -0.37
CA TYR A 217 -0.23 1.36 -1.28
C TYR A 217 1.12 2.03 -1.19
N ILE A 218 1.80 2.17 -2.32
CA ILE A 218 3.01 2.98 -2.45
C ILE A 218 2.84 3.96 -3.61
N THR A 219 3.54 5.09 -3.55
CA THR A 219 3.57 6.06 -4.63
C THR A 219 5.02 6.26 -5.10
N PRO A 220 5.25 6.51 -6.40
CA PRO A 220 6.54 7.00 -6.87
C PRO A 220 6.73 8.49 -6.60
N GLU A 221 5.69 9.20 -6.14
CA GLU A 221 5.71 10.64 -5.89
C GLU A 221 6.29 10.92 -4.50
N VAL A 222 7.07 11.98 -4.41
CA VAL A 222 7.58 12.52 -3.15
C VAL A 222 7.07 13.95 -3.02
N ASP A 223 6.50 14.27 -1.86
CA ASP A 223 6.15 15.64 -1.50
C ASP A 223 6.93 16.03 -0.24
N ASN A 224 8.05 16.72 -0.41
CA ASN A 224 8.86 17.20 0.69
C ASN A 224 8.58 18.68 0.92
N LYS A 225 7.69 18.99 1.88
CA LYS A 225 7.32 20.36 2.26
C LYS A 225 6.84 21.20 1.05
N GLY A 226 6.06 20.59 0.16
CA GLY A 226 5.52 21.22 -1.06
C GLY A 226 6.41 21.08 -2.29
N VAL A 227 7.66 20.61 -2.13
CA VAL A 227 8.55 20.31 -3.25
C VAL A 227 8.26 18.90 -3.75
N LYS A 228 7.74 18.83 -4.97
CA LYS A 228 7.34 17.58 -5.61
C LYS A 228 8.45 17.00 -6.46
N SER A 229 8.77 15.74 -6.26
CA SER A 229 9.71 14.97 -7.09
C SER A 229 9.22 13.54 -7.30
N MET A 230 9.96 12.77 -8.10
CA MET A 230 9.73 11.34 -8.30
C MET A 230 10.85 10.56 -7.63
N LEU A 231 10.54 9.39 -7.09
CA LEU A 231 11.54 8.44 -6.64
C LEU A 231 12.50 8.09 -7.78
N THR A 232 13.77 8.02 -7.42
CA THR A 232 14.82 7.44 -8.25
C THR A 232 14.64 5.93 -8.40
N TYR A 233 15.44 5.32 -9.26
CA TYR A 233 15.49 3.87 -9.39
C TYR A 233 15.84 3.20 -8.05
N ASP A 234 16.89 3.67 -7.38
CA ASP A 234 17.40 3.04 -6.15
C ASP A 234 16.42 3.16 -4.98
N GLU A 235 15.74 4.32 -4.84
CA GLU A 235 14.74 4.51 -3.79
C GLU A 235 13.52 3.59 -3.99
N MET A 236 12.98 3.52 -5.21
CA MET A 236 11.85 2.63 -5.51
C MET A 236 12.26 1.15 -5.34
N MET A 237 13.44 0.75 -5.82
CA MET A 237 13.95 -0.60 -5.65
C MET A 237 14.11 -0.93 -4.16
N SER A 238 14.63 -0.01 -3.36
CA SER A 238 14.75 -0.15 -1.90
C SER A 238 13.38 -0.39 -1.25
N HIS A 239 12.37 0.40 -1.62
CA HIS A 239 11.00 0.22 -1.09
C HIS A 239 10.42 -1.16 -1.44
N LEU A 240 10.52 -1.59 -2.70
CA LEU A 240 10.03 -2.90 -3.15
C LEU A 240 10.74 -4.05 -2.42
N GLN A 241 12.06 -3.97 -2.30
CA GLN A 241 12.88 -4.94 -1.57
C GLN A 241 12.53 -4.99 -0.08
N THR A 242 12.25 -3.84 0.55
CA THR A 242 11.79 -3.79 1.94
C THR A 242 10.44 -4.49 2.08
N LEU A 243 9.45 -4.17 1.24
CA LEU A 243 8.13 -4.82 1.30
C LEU A 243 8.22 -6.33 1.12
N TYR A 244 9.01 -6.77 0.14
CA TYR A 244 9.27 -8.18 -0.10
C TYR A 244 9.88 -8.87 1.12
N LYS A 245 10.96 -8.30 1.69
CA LYS A 245 11.61 -8.88 2.88
C LYS A 245 10.69 -8.93 4.10
N LEU A 246 9.76 -7.98 4.22
CA LEU A 246 8.76 -7.96 5.29
C LEU A 246 7.62 -8.97 5.07
N GLY A 247 7.56 -9.63 3.91
CA GLY A 247 6.56 -10.64 3.57
C GLY A 247 5.25 -10.07 3.05
N ALA A 248 5.28 -8.88 2.42
CA ALA A 248 4.13 -8.41 1.66
C ALA A 248 3.96 -9.26 0.39
N ASN A 249 2.71 -9.52 -0.01
CA ASN A 249 2.40 -10.36 -1.17
C ASN A 249 2.44 -9.57 -2.50
N GLY A 250 2.65 -8.27 -2.42
CA GLY A 250 2.55 -7.36 -3.53
C GLY A 250 2.48 -5.91 -3.09
N CYS A 251 2.22 -5.01 -4.03
CA CYS A 251 1.93 -3.61 -3.75
C CYS A 251 0.91 -3.03 -4.73
N LEU A 252 0.31 -1.92 -4.34
CA LEU A 252 -0.64 -1.14 -5.12
C LEU A 252 0.03 0.20 -5.46
N LEU A 253 0.53 0.35 -6.69
CA LEU A 253 1.08 1.60 -7.20
C LEU A 253 -0.05 2.59 -7.41
N TRP A 254 -0.04 3.68 -6.65
CA TRP A 254 -0.99 4.77 -6.79
C TRP A 254 -0.26 6.05 -7.17
N THR A 255 -0.90 6.84 -8.02
CA THR A 255 -0.38 8.15 -8.46
C THR A 255 -1.48 9.20 -8.41
N SER A 256 -1.10 10.45 -8.19
CA SER A 256 -2.01 11.58 -8.19
C SER A 256 -2.16 12.18 -9.58
N SER A 257 -3.39 12.46 -9.98
CA SER A 257 -3.67 13.25 -11.19
C SER A 257 -3.12 14.70 -11.09
N GLY A 258 -2.78 15.15 -9.88
CA GLY A 258 -2.20 16.45 -9.58
C GLY A 258 -0.67 16.52 -9.68
N MET A 259 0.02 15.39 -9.86
CA MET A 259 1.49 15.38 -9.92
C MET A 259 2.02 16.05 -11.19
N ARG A 260 3.01 16.92 -11.03
CA ARG A 260 3.68 17.66 -12.11
C ARG A 260 5.17 17.71 -11.83
N TYR A 261 5.98 17.77 -12.89
CA TYR A 261 7.37 18.16 -12.77
C TYR A 261 7.50 19.64 -12.40
N ALA A 262 8.68 20.07 -11.97
CA ALA A 262 8.96 21.46 -11.58
C ALA A 262 8.62 22.49 -12.68
N ASN A 263 8.68 22.08 -13.95
CA ASN A 263 8.30 22.90 -15.11
C ASN A 263 6.78 22.93 -15.40
N GLY A 264 5.96 22.37 -14.51
CA GLY A 264 4.50 22.31 -14.65
C GLY A 264 3.98 21.23 -15.59
N GLN A 265 4.84 20.47 -16.27
CA GLN A 265 4.42 19.40 -17.18
C GLN A 265 3.83 18.22 -16.41
N LYS A 266 2.84 17.57 -17.02
CA LYS A 266 2.32 16.29 -16.55
C LYS A 266 3.38 15.21 -16.70
N VAL A 267 3.35 14.24 -15.79
CA VAL A 267 4.25 13.09 -15.80
C VAL A 267 3.90 12.15 -16.96
N TYR A 268 4.93 11.59 -17.58
CA TYR A 268 4.84 10.45 -18.51
C TYR A 268 5.63 9.29 -17.89
N VAL A 269 5.07 8.08 -17.94
CA VAL A 269 5.74 6.89 -17.40
C VAL A 269 6.85 6.45 -18.35
N ASP A 270 8.09 6.34 -17.85
CA ASP A 270 9.19 5.75 -18.60
C ASP A 270 9.64 4.44 -17.95
N VAL A 271 9.35 3.32 -18.61
CA VAL A 271 9.69 1.96 -18.14
C VAL A 271 11.19 1.65 -18.21
N ASN A 272 11.99 2.53 -18.81
CA ASN A 272 13.43 2.37 -18.98
C ASN A 272 14.24 3.34 -18.10
N SER A 273 13.60 4.15 -17.26
CA SER A 273 14.28 5.01 -16.29
C SER A 273 13.52 5.14 -14.95
N GLY A 274 14.20 5.68 -13.94
CA GLY A 274 13.62 6.04 -12.64
C GLY A 274 12.88 4.91 -11.91
N TRP A 275 11.83 5.30 -11.18
CA TRP A 275 11.02 4.39 -10.38
C TRP A 275 10.36 3.27 -11.19
N MET A 276 9.91 3.53 -12.43
CA MET A 276 9.18 2.52 -13.19
C MET A 276 10.12 1.46 -13.75
N LYS A 277 11.37 1.82 -14.10
CA LYS A 277 12.41 0.83 -14.38
C LYS A 277 12.66 -0.06 -13.17
N ALA A 278 12.70 0.50 -11.96
CA ALA A 278 12.87 -0.29 -10.74
C ALA A 278 11.71 -1.27 -10.52
N VAL A 279 10.46 -0.85 -10.75
CA VAL A 279 9.29 -1.73 -10.71
C VAL A 279 9.42 -2.87 -11.73
N LYS A 280 9.73 -2.55 -12.99
CA LYS A 280 9.90 -3.54 -14.07
C LYS A 280 10.99 -4.57 -13.73
N ASP A 281 12.16 -4.10 -13.31
CA ASP A 281 13.30 -4.97 -12.99
C ASP A 281 13.04 -5.81 -11.72
N PHE A 282 12.30 -5.26 -10.75
CA PHE A 282 11.86 -6.00 -9.57
C PHE A 282 10.90 -7.13 -9.94
N ILE A 283 9.89 -6.87 -10.77
CA ILE A 283 8.94 -7.89 -11.27
C ILE A 283 9.69 -8.98 -12.05
N ALA A 284 10.68 -8.63 -12.86
CA ALA A 284 11.46 -9.61 -13.61
C ALA A 284 12.31 -10.53 -12.71
N SER A 285 12.55 -10.15 -11.45
CA SER A 285 13.43 -10.88 -10.53
C SER A 285 12.71 -11.65 -9.40
N HIS A 286 11.38 -11.53 -9.27
CA HIS A 286 10.57 -12.12 -8.19
C HIS A 286 9.26 -12.71 -8.71
#